data_AF-A0A108UAW4-F1
#
_entry.id   AF-A0A108UAW4-F1
#
_cell.length_a   1.000
_cell.length_b   1.000
_cell.length_c   1.000
_cell.angle_alpha   90.00
_cell.angle_beta   90.00
_cell.angle_gamma   90.00
#
_symmetry.space_group_name_H-M   'P 1'
#
loop_
_entity.id
_entity.type
_entity.pdbx_description
1 polymer ?
#
loop_
_entity_poly.entity_id
_entity_poly.type
_entity_poly.pdbx_seq_one_letter_code
_entity_poly.pdbx_strand_id
1 'polypeptide(L)'
;MWLLASSCAYAAVPAHYVVFEMDAQGRAEPVFYTQVQLSDPQRDRQGARQVERGVQRIAYRASRNGAKSAALYETQVPNFIRAEFAHDPEHGDGTIDAHPMVPDPHRAFVVRVPLDEADEIELIGNGAAKSAQRIDLRELAIRSSQLPLAATARASTPWSADAKTDSQSAAVKAANSANRLDILVLGDGYTSAEQATFNSNVAALKTAMFNVSPYKDYQSFVNWQAGFVASSQSGADHPPYQAGCTGASCCADTAARTDPRAGQFVTTALDATFCTSQIHRLLTARSSKVMAAAAGFPDWDKILVTVNDPVYGGAGGSFAVISAHSSAALIAIHEFGHSFHGLADEYESAYPGFPACSDISGSALCEANVTNQSNASLVKWRSWFTAGLPIPTPDGTAGTGLFEGARYKSVGMYRPVDNSCLMRALGSSFCPVCRQEYVRMLYRGGFGSPAAGIDLIEPGTESPSPAAAVAYARGSTKRFAATVLRPSIGTVALQWYLDGVAISGATAASYDFRQDAATPATRTLELRATDQTAFVKPAMAGGLLVHSRSWTIQVGAARKDVAVVD
;
A
#
# COMPACT_ATOMS: atom_id res chain seq x y z
N MET A 1 18.64 26.96 25.50
CA MET A 1 18.82 25.63 24.87
C MET A 1 17.46 25.23 24.31
N TRP A 2 17.34 25.19 22.99
CA TRP A 2 16.09 25.08 22.26
C TRP A 2 15.47 23.69 22.43
N LEU A 3 14.20 23.62 22.82
CA LEU A 3 13.34 22.44 22.68
C LEU A 3 12.23 22.82 21.72
N LEU A 4 12.44 22.48 20.45
CA LEU A 4 11.43 22.51 19.39
C LEU A 4 10.49 21.33 19.62
N ALA A 5 9.25 21.61 20.02
CA ALA A 5 8.16 20.65 19.94
C ALA A 5 7.55 20.77 18.52
N SER A 6 7.79 19.74 17.71
CA SER A 6 7.37 19.68 16.30
C SER A 6 5.84 19.64 16.17
N SER A 7 5.31 20.57 15.38
CA SER A 7 4.02 20.48 14.72
C SER A 7 4.09 19.40 13.62
N CYS A 8 3.46 18.24 13.81
CA CYS A 8 3.57 17.14 12.85
C CYS A 8 2.61 17.29 11.65
N ALA A 9 2.97 18.16 10.73
CA ALA A 9 3.25 17.67 9.39
C ALA A 9 4.77 17.46 9.37
N TYR A 10 5.24 16.21 9.34
CA TYR A 10 6.69 15.97 9.35
C TYR A 10 7.32 16.71 8.16
N ALA A 11 8.21 17.66 8.45
CA ALA A 11 9.05 18.23 7.41
C ALA A 11 9.83 17.07 6.79
N ALA A 12 9.94 17.04 5.45
CA ALA A 12 10.62 15.95 4.78
C ALA A 12 12.05 15.80 5.32
N VAL A 13 12.42 14.57 5.67
CA VAL A 13 13.70 14.24 6.32
C VAL A 13 14.64 13.63 5.28
N PRO A 14 15.88 14.11 5.16
CA PRO A 14 16.84 13.49 4.27
C PRO A 14 17.21 12.09 4.76
N ALA A 15 17.24 11.11 3.86
CA ALA A 15 17.50 9.72 4.19
C ALA A 15 18.42 9.05 3.16
N HIS A 16 19.13 8.02 3.62
CA HIS A 16 19.78 7.04 2.76
C HIS A 16 18.70 6.16 2.11
N TYR A 17 18.83 5.92 0.80
CA TYR A 17 18.04 4.95 0.06
C TYR A 17 18.99 3.95 -0.60
N VAL A 18 18.91 2.69 -0.18
CA VAL A 18 19.80 1.63 -0.65
C VAL A 18 18.97 0.46 -1.18
N VAL A 19 19.27 -0.01 -2.38
CA VAL A 19 18.69 -1.26 -2.91
C VAL A 19 19.72 -2.36 -2.73
N PHE A 20 19.27 -3.49 -2.21
CA PHE A 20 20.06 -4.71 -2.08
C PHE A 20 19.47 -5.81 -2.96
N GLU A 21 20.34 -6.61 -3.58
CA GLU A 21 19.98 -7.92 -4.12
C GLU A 21 20.41 -9.02 -3.14
N MET A 22 19.60 -10.07 -3.01
CA MET A 22 19.98 -11.25 -2.24
C MET A 22 20.66 -12.27 -3.16
N ASP A 23 21.88 -12.69 -2.80
CA ASP A 23 22.54 -13.78 -3.50
C ASP A 23 21.93 -15.15 -3.14
N ALA A 24 22.37 -16.21 -3.84
CA ALA A 24 21.89 -17.57 -3.62
C ALA A 24 22.19 -18.11 -2.21
N GLN A 25 23.13 -17.49 -1.48
CA GLN A 25 23.49 -17.82 -0.11
C GLN A 25 22.71 -16.96 0.91
N GLY A 26 21.86 -16.04 0.44
CA GLY A 26 21.06 -15.14 1.26
C GLY A 26 21.82 -13.92 1.80
N ARG A 27 23.00 -13.59 1.28
CA ARG A 27 23.72 -12.34 1.61
C ARG A 27 23.12 -11.19 0.81
N ALA A 28 23.08 -10.01 1.42
CA ALA A 28 22.54 -8.81 0.78
C ALA A 28 23.67 -7.98 0.16
N GLU A 29 23.67 -7.81 -1.15
CA GLU A 29 24.67 -7.02 -1.86
C GLU A 29 24.08 -5.66 -2.27
N PRO A 30 24.67 -4.52 -1.86
CA PRO A 30 24.15 -3.21 -2.27
C PRO A 30 24.39 -3.02 -3.76
N VAL A 31 23.33 -2.76 -4.51
CA VAL A 31 23.37 -2.57 -5.97
C VAL A 31 23.02 -1.15 -6.42
N PHE A 32 22.45 -0.34 -5.52
CA PHE A 32 22.09 1.05 -5.76
C PHE A 32 22.14 1.87 -4.47
N TYR A 33 22.52 3.15 -4.58
CA TYR A 33 22.48 4.12 -3.49
C TYR A 33 22.09 5.50 -4.02
N THR A 34 21.21 6.19 -3.30
CA THR A 34 21.03 7.65 -3.43
C THR A 34 20.56 8.25 -2.10
N GLN A 35 20.56 9.58 -1.99
CA GLN A 35 19.87 10.30 -0.92
C GLN A 35 18.49 10.72 -1.40
N VAL A 36 17.51 10.60 -0.51
CA VAL A 36 16.10 10.92 -0.79
C VAL A 36 15.52 11.79 0.32
N GLN A 37 14.33 12.35 0.09
CA GLN A 37 13.56 13.06 1.11
C GLN A 37 12.34 12.21 1.48
N LEU A 38 12.22 11.81 2.75
CA LEU A 38 11.09 11.03 3.25
C LEU A 38 10.09 11.94 3.94
N SER A 39 8.81 11.80 3.60
CA SER A 39 7.74 12.51 4.29
C SER A 39 7.45 11.93 5.67
N ASP A 40 7.79 10.66 5.89
CA ASP A 40 7.64 9.96 7.17
C ASP A 40 8.93 9.16 7.52
N PRO A 41 9.76 9.65 8.44
CA PRO A 41 11.00 8.98 8.83
C PRO A 41 10.78 7.70 9.66
N GLN A 42 9.54 7.43 10.10
CA GLN A 42 9.19 6.30 10.97
C GLN A 42 8.73 5.07 10.20
N ARG A 43 8.46 5.21 8.90
CA ARG A 43 7.75 4.21 8.07
C ARG A 43 8.36 2.81 8.02
N ASP A 44 9.68 2.71 8.17
CA ASP A 44 10.41 1.45 8.10
C ASP A 44 10.90 1.00 9.50
N ARG A 45 10.40 1.58 10.60
CA ARG A 45 10.67 1.08 11.96
C ARG A 45 9.98 -0.26 12.19
N GLN A 46 10.61 -1.14 12.96
CA GLN A 46 10.06 -2.46 13.26
C GLN A 46 8.68 -2.33 13.94
N GLY A 47 7.68 -3.05 13.40
CA GLY A 47 6.29 -2.98 13.86
C GLY A 47 5.45 -1.91 13.15
N ALA A 48 6.06 -1.04 12.34
CA ALA A 48 5.35 -0.09 11.48
C ALA A 48 4.69 -0.76 10.26
N ARG A 49 5.03 -2.03 9.95
CA ARG A 49 4.40 -2.81 8.89
C ARG A 49 3.68 -4.04 9.46
N GLN A 50 2.51 -4.35 8.92
CA GLN A 50 1.80 -5.60 9.22
C GLN A 50 2.56 -6.80 8.64
N VAL A 51 2.34 -7.97 9.25
CA VAL A 51 2.93 -9.22 8.76
C VAL A 51 2.24 -9.59 7.46
N GLU A 52 2.95 -9.44 6.35
CA GLU A 52 2.56 -9.97 5.05
C GLU A 52 2.99 -11.45 4.97
N ARG A 53 2.14 -12.32 4.42
CA ARG A 53 2.50 -13.73 4.21
C ARG A 53 3.32 -13.87 2.93
N GLY A 54 4.21 -14.85 2.91
CA GLY A 54 5.04 -15.08 1.73
C GLY A 54 6.16 -14.05 1.55
N VAL A 55 6.41 -13.18 2.54
CA VAL A 55 7.59 -12.31 2.58
C VAL A 55 8.53 -12.73 3.71
N GLN A 56 9.83 -12.69 3.45
CA GLN A 56 10.88 -12.68 4.47
C GLN A 56 11.03 -11.25 5.00
N ARG A 57 11.09 -11.11 6.34
CA ARG A 57 11.42 -9.84 6.99
C ARG A 57 12.93 -9.78 7.21
N ILE A 58 13.53 -8.65 6.86
CA ILE A 58 14.93 -8.34 7.20
C ILE A 58 14.89 -7.19 8.19
N ALA A 59 15.21 -7.49 9.45
CA ALA A 59 15.41 -6.46 10.45
C ALA A 59 16.82 -5.86 10.29
N TYR A 60 16.98 -4.58 10.56
CA TYR A 60 18.30 -3.95 10.59
C TYR A 60 18.38 -2.91 11.69
N ARG A 61 19.60 -2.66 12.15
CA ARG A 61 19.89 -1.64 13.17
C ARG A 61 20.73 -0.54 12.54
N ALA A 62 20.31 0.70 12.74
CA ALA A 62 21.10 1.85 12.37
C ALA A 62 22.11 2.19 13.47
N SER A 63 23.27 2.72 13.09
CA SER A 63 24.26 3.28 14.00
C SER A 63 24.79 4.59 13.44
N ARG A 64 25.06 5.55 14.33
CA ARG A 64 25.72 6.81 13.99
C ARG A 64 26.86 7.08 14.95
N ASN A 65 28.07 7.28 14.42
CA ASN A 65 29.30 7.47 15.20
C ASN A 65 29.46 6.39 16.30
N GLY A 66 29.09 5.14 16.00
CA GLY A 66 29.13 4.01 16.93
C GLY A 66 27.96 3.91 17.92
N ALA A 67 27.09 4.92 18.01
CA ALA A 67 25.87 4.85 18.83
C ALA A 67 24.74 4.16 18.05
N LYS A 68 24.13 3.13 18.64
CA LYS A 68 23.05 2.34 18.03
C LYS A 68 21.70 3.06 18.14
N SER A 69 20.86 2.95 17.11
CA SER A 69 19.47 3.42 17.15
C SER A 69 18.66 2.72 18.24
N ALA A 70 17.73 3.46 18.85
CA ALA A 70 16.85 2.92 19.89
C ALA A 70 15.84 1.92 19.32
N ALA A 71 15.33 2.18 18.12
CA ALA A 71 14.44 1.29 17.39
C ALA A 71 15.20 0.47 16.35
N LEU A 72 14.77 -0.78 16.14
CA LEU A 72 15.12 -1.53 14.94
C LEU A 72 14.28 -1.01 13.76
N TYR A 73 14.84 -1.19 12.58
CA TYR A 73 14.15 -1.01 11.32
C TYR A 73 13.88 -2.37 10.68
N GLU A 74 13.01 -2.37 9.69
CA GLU A 74 12.64 -3.56 8.96
C GLU A 74 12.23 -3.28 7.52
N THR A 75 12.58 -4.22 6.65
CA THR A 75 12.15 -4.26 5.26
C THR A 75 11.64 -5.66 4.90
N GLN A 76 10.92 -5.75 3.78
CA GLN A 76 10.27 -6.97 3.33
C GLN A 76 10.87 -7.42 2.00
N VAL A 77 11.20 -8.70 1.91
CA VAL A 77 11.64 -9.38 0.69
C VAL A 77 10.61 -10.44 0.36
N PRO A 78 9.92 -10.38 -0.78
CA PRO A 78 9.07 -11.48 -1.21
C PRO A 78 9.86 -12.78 -1.36
N ASN A 79 9.21 -13.88 -1.03
CA ASN A 79 9.74 -15.21 -1.29
C ASN A 79 9.22 -15.76 -2.62
N PHE A 80 8.06 -15.29 -3.08
CA PHE A 80 7.35 -15.86 -4.21
C PHE A 80 6.71 -14.79 -5.08
N ILE A 81 6.58 -15.13 -6.36
CA ILE A 81 5.82 -14.44 -7.38
C ILE A 81 4.46 -15.13 -7.49
N ARG A 82 3.44 -14.32 -7.69
CA ARG A 82 2.06 -14.74 -7.93
C ARG A 82 1.80 -14.82 -9.43
N ALA A 83 1.24 -15.93 -9.86
CA ALA A 83 1.06 -16.34 -11.25
C ALA A 83 -0.41 -16.74 -11.50
N GLU A 84 -1.32 -15.83 -11.16
CA GLU A 84 -2.76 -15.94 -11.31
C GLU A 84 -3.21 -15.18 -12.58
N PHE A 85 -3.92 -15.86 -13.48
CA PHE A 85 -4.35 -15.29 -14.75
C PHE A 85 -5.84 -15.53 -15.00
N ALA A 86 -6.54 -14.59 -15.66
CA ALA A 86 -7.76 -14.94 -16.38
C ALA A 86 -7.52 -16.16 -17.29
N HIS A 87 -8.39 -17.16 -17.23
CA HIS A 87 -8.34 -18.35 -18.09
C HIS A 87 -8.51 -17.95 -19.55
N ASP A 88 -9.64 -17.29 -19.86
CA ASP A 88 -9.92 -16.65 -21.15
C ASP A 88 -9.94 -15.12 -21.01
N PRO A 89 -8.82 -14.44 -21.28
CA PRO A 89 -8.74 -12.98 -21.19
C PRO A 89 -9.50 -12.24 -22.29
N GLU A 90 -9.95 -12.93 -23.35
CA GLU A 90 -10.67 -12.36 -24.49
C GLU A 90 -12.19 -12.48 -24.34
N HIS A 91 -12.69 -13.64 -23.89
CA HIS A 91 -14.13 -13.93 -23.77
C HIS A 91 -14.65 -13.91 -22.34
N GLY A 92 -13.76 -13.83 -21.33
CA GLY A 92 -14.08 -13.35 -20.00
C GLY A 92 -15.07 -14.20 -19.21
N ASP A 93 -14.79 -15.48 -19.02
CA ASP A 93 -15.57 -16.31 -18.08
C ASP A 93 -15.30 -15.97 -16.59
N GLY A 94 -14.33 -15.11 -16.33
CA GLY A 94 -13.93 -14.63 -15.01
C GLY A 94 -13.11 -15.64 -14.21
N THR A 95 -12.88 -16.85 -14.71
CA THR A 95 -12.14 -17.90 -14.00
C THR A 95 -10.65 -17.59 -13.96
N ILE A 96 -9.99 -18.05 -12.90
CA ILE A 96 -8.56 -17.82 -12.66
C ILE A 96 -7.80 -19.14 -12.86
N ASP A 97 -6.86 -19.13 -13.79
CA ASP A 97 -5.80 -20.14 -13.92
C ASP A 97 -4.68 -19.80 -12.93
N ALA A 98 -4.45 -20.70 -11.98
CA ALA A 98 -3.54 -20.48 -10.86
C ALA A 98 -2.38 -21.48 -10.90
N HIS A 99 -1.16 -20.96 -10.83
CA HIS A 99 0.06 -21.78 -10.80
C HIS A 99 0.68 -21.86 -9.39
N PRO A 100 1.40 -22.95 -9.06
CA PRO A 100 2.11 -23.10 -7.78
C PRO A 100 3.13 -21.99 -7.48
N MET A 101 3.65 -21.96 -6.25
CA MET A 101 4.50 -20.87 -5.73
C MET A 101 5.77 -20.77 -6.54
N VAL A 102 5.85 -19.71 -7.34
CA VAL A 102 7.02 -19.43 -8.15
C VAL A 102 8.04 -18.70 -7.28
N PRO A 103 9.22 -19.28 -7.00
CA PRO A 103 10.27 -18.54 -6.29
C PRO A 103 10.66 -17.31 -7.10
N ASP A 104 10.80 -16.16 -6.44
CA ASP A 104 11.33 -14.96 -7.11
C ASP A 104 12.84 -15.18 -7.39
N PRO A 105 13.30 -15.20 -8.66
CA PRO A 105 14.71 -15.36 -8.98
C PRO A 105 15.54 -14.10 -8.69
N HIS A 106 14.90 -12.95 -8.47
CA HIS A 106 15.54 -11.63 -8.32
C HIS A 106 15.12 -10.96 -7.02
N ARG A 107 15.33 -11.64 -5.91
CA ARG A 107 14.98 -11.17 -4.57
C ARG A 107 15.78 -9.90 -4.24
N ALA A 108 15.06 -8.79 -4.11
CA ALA A 108 15.63 -7.49 -3.76
C ALA A 108 14.81 -6.80 -2.68
N PHE A 109 15.42 -5.83 -2.00
CA PHE A 109 14.75 -5.00 -1.02
C PHE A 109 15.38 -3.61 -0.92
N VAL A 110 14.65 -2.72 -0.26
CA VAL A 110 15.07 -1.34 -0.01
C VAL A 110 15.27 -1.10 1.47
N VAL A 111 16.36 -0.40 1.79
CA VAL A 111 16.58 0.24 3.09
C VAL A 111 16.40 1.73 2.92
N ARG A 112 15.51 2.32 3.72
CA ARG A 112 15.37 3.76 3.91
C ARG A 112 15.69 4.08 5.37
N VAL A 113 16.66 4.96 5.60
CA VAL A 113 17.04 5.35 6.97
C VAL A 113 17.48 6.82 7.01
N PRO A 114 16.98 7.64 7.95
CA PRO A 114 17.37 9.04 8.06
C PRO A 114 18.89 9.24 8.14
N LEU A 115 19.42 10.25 7.44
CA LEU A 115 20.85 10.58 7.42
C LEU A 115 21.38 10.93 8.82
N ASP A 116 20.51 11.46 9.68
CA ASP A 116 20.86 11.85 11.03
C ASP A 116 20.80 10.70 12.05
N GLU A 117 20.29 9.54 11.64
CA GLU A 117 20.24 8.33 12.46
C GLU A 117 21.31 7.30 12.08
N ALA A 118 21.86 7.34 10.87
CA ALA A 118 22.75 6.28 10.37
C ALA A 118 23.97 6.80 9.59
N ASP A 119 25.16 6.30 9.94
CA ASP A 119 26.33 6.20 9.04
C ASP A 119 26.71 4.74 8.73
N GLU A 120 26.15 3.79 9.48
CA GLU A 120 26.27 2.35 9.26
C GLU A 120 24.90 1.70 9.51
N ILE A 121 24.63 0.59 8.82
CA ILE A 121 23.55 -0.34 9.19
C ILE A 121 24.09 -1.75 9.43
N GLU A 122 23.48 -2.45 10.39
CA GLU A 122 23.72 -3.86 10.69
C GLU A 122 22.44 -4.64 10.35
N LEU A 123 22.46 -5.43 9.26
CA LEU A 123 21.38 -6.33 8.88
C LEU A 123 21.36 -7.52 9.85
N ILE A 124 20.21 -7.77 10.49
CA ILE A 124 20.00 -8.75 11.55
C ILE A 124 19.14 -9.90 11.01
N GLY A 125 19.71 -11.10 10.97
CA GLY A 125 18.98 -12.34 10.68
C GLY A 125 18.69 -12.55 9.19
N ASN A 126 19.66 -13.08 8.45
CA ASN A 126 19.51 -13.44 7.05
C ASN A 126 19.54 -14.97 6.86
N GLY A 127 18.37 -15.60 6.70
CA GLY A 127 18.30 -17.00 6.25
C GLY A 127 19.24 -17.97 6.98
N ALA A 128 19.88 -18.89 6.24
CA ALA A 128 20.79 -19.91 6.79
C ALA A 128 22.10 -19.32 7.37
N ALA A 129 22.45 -18.07 7.06
CA ALA A 129 23.65 -17.40 7.55
C ALA A 129 23.32 -16.57 8.81
N LYS A 130 23.61 -17.13 9.99
CA LYS A 130 23.38 -16.51 11.30
C LYS A 130 24.28 -15.29 11.62
N SER A 131 25.03 -14.74 10.66
CA SER A 131 25.97 -13.63 10.87
C SER A 131 25.36 -12.30 10.43
N ALA A 132 25.41 -11.29 11.30
CA ALA A 132 25.01 -9.94 10.96
C ALA A 132 25.91 -9.34 9.87
N GLN A 133 25.33 -8.66 8.89
CA GLN A 133 26.08 -7.98 7.82
C GLN A 133 26.10 -6.48 8.10
N ARG A 134 27.29 -5.90 8.22
CA ARG A 134 27.47 -4.45 8.41
C ARG A 134 27.74 -3.78 7.08
N ILE A 135 27.08 -2.64 6.86
CA ILE A 135 27.20 -1.83 5.66
C ILE A 135 27.54 -0.41 6.10
N ASP A 136 28.71 0.08 5.69
CA ASP A 136 29.12 1.48 5.86
C ASP A 136 28.42 2.34 4.80
N LEU A 137 27.49 3.18 5.24
CA LEU A 137 26.69 4.04 4.35
C LEU A 137 27.50 5.24 3.84
N ARG A 138 28.55 5.67 4.54
CA ARG A 138 29.45 6.74 4.07
C ARG A 138 30.31 6.25 2.93
N GLU A 139 30.90 5.07 3.07
CA GLU A 139 31.66 4.43 1.98
C GLU A 139 30.76 4.15 0.78
N LEU A 140 29.55 3.64 1.02
CA LEU A 140 28.58 3.38 -0.04
C LEU A 140 28.18 4.67 -0.78
N ALA A 141 28.00 5.78 -0.05
CA ALA A 141 27.73 7.08 -0.66
C ALA A 141 28.87 7.55 -1.57
N ILE A 142 30.13 7.41 -1.11
CA ILE A 142 31.34 7.79 -1.86
C ILE A 142 31.45 6.97 -3.16
N ARG A 143 31.17 5.66 -3.07
CA ARG A 143 31.31 4.73 -4.21
C ARG A 143 30.01 4.53 -5.00
N SER A 144 28.97 5.31 -4.73
CA SER A 144 27.63 5.14 -5.32
C SER A 144 27.62 5.08 -6.85
N SER A 145 28.51 5.82 -7.51
CA SER A 145 28.68 5.81 -8.97
C SER A 145 29.26 4.51 -9.55
N GLN A 146 29.84 3.66 -8.71
CA GLN A 146 30.44 2.37 -9.09
C GLN A 146 29.45 1.21 -8.90
N LEU A 147 28.28 1.46 -8.30
CA LEU A 147 27.29 0.42 -8.08
C LEU A 147 26.62 0.00 -9.40
N PRO A 148 26.23 -1.29 -9.53
CA PRO A 148 25.66 -1.83 -10.78
C PRO A 148 24.49 -1.03 -11.36
N LEU A 149 23.64 -0.44 -10.52
CA LEU A 149 22.44 0.29 -10.94
C LEU A 149 22.56 1.81 -10.80
N ALA A 150 23.78 2.35 -10.68
CA ALA A 150 23.99 3.80 -10.50
C ALA A 150 23.34 4.67 -11.60
N ALA A 151 23.18 4.14 -12.82
CA ALA A 151 22.55 4.83 -13.94
C ALA A 151 21.01 4.79 -13.93
N THR A 152 20.39 3.86 -13.20
CA THR A 152 18.94 3.57 -13.27
C THR A 152 18.08 4.73 -12.75
N ALA A 153 18.54 5.47 -11.74
CA ALA A 153 17.75 6.55 -11.12
C ALA A 153 17.72 7.87 -11.92
N ARG A 154 18.52 8.01 -12.99
CA ARG A 154 18.56 9.23 -13.81
C ARG A 154 17.44 9.31 -14.86
N ALA A 155 16.57 8.29 -14.95
CA ALA A 155 15.58 8.16 -16.01
C ALA A 155 14.13 8.43 -15.59
N SER A 156 13.81 8.57 -14.30
CA SER A 156 12.43 8.79 -13.84
C SER A 156 12.04 10.27 -13.91
N THR A 157 11.24 10.66 -14.90
CA THR A 157 10.60 11.99 -14.91
C THR A 157 9.19 11.88 -14.28
N PRO A 158 8.87 12.68 -13.25
CA PRO A 158 7.51 12.74 -12.72
C PRO A 158 6.53 13.25 -13.77
N TRP A 159 5.44 12.53 -14.00
CA TRP A 159 4.35 12.96 -14.86
C TRP A 159 3.00 12.82 -14.16
N SER A 160 2.07 13.75 -14.43
CA SER A 160 0.67 13.64 -14.01
C SER A 160 -0.25 13.82 -15.22
N ALA A 161 -1.24 12.95 -15.34
CA ALA A 161 -2.36 13.11 -16.28
C ALA A 161 -3.30 14.29 -15.89
N ASP A 162 -3.24 14.75 -14.63
CA ASP A 162 -4.13 15.76 -14.04
C ASP A 162 -3.52 17.19 -14.04
N ALA A 163 -2.40 17.40 -14.74
CA ALA A 163 -1.68 18.69 -14.80
C ALA A 163 -2.46 19.85 -15.46
N LYS A 164 -3.72 19.64 -15.87
CA LYS A 164 -4.57 20.68 -16.46
C LYS A 164 -5.45 21.43 -15.44
N THR A 165 -5.58 20.98 -14.19
CA THR A 165 -6.51 21.59 -13.22
C THR A 165 -5.89 22.17 -11.96
N ASP A 166 -4.60 22.00 -11.72
CA ASP A 166 -3.96 22.62 -10.57
C ASP A 166 -2.76 23.46 -10.99
N SER A 167 -2.97 24.76 -11.04
CA SER A 167 -1.96 25.75 -11.39
C SER A 167 -1.00 25.98 -10.22
N GLN A 168 -0.33 24.93 -9.72
CA GLN A 168 0.89 25.03 -8.92
C GLN A 168 1.82 23.81 -9.12
N SER A 169 2.98 24.12 -9.71
CA SER A 169 4.27 23.41 -9.62
C SER A 169 4.53 22.13 -10.43
N ALA A 170 5.59 22.23 -11.23
CA ALA A 170 6.42 21.13 -11.68
C ALA A 170 6.98 20.35 -10.47
N ALA A 171 7.12 19.03 -10.65
CA ALA A 171 7.25 17.98 -9.63
C ALA A 171 5.90 17.64 -8.94
N VAL A 172 5.29 16.55 -9.41
CA VAL A 172 4.11 15.91 -8.81
C VAL A 172 4.49 15.45 -7.40
N LYS A 173 4.31 16.31 -6.40
CA LYS A 173 4.42 15.91 -5.01
C LYS A 173 3.09 15.30 -4.59
N ALA A 174 3.14 14.11 -3.99
CA ALA A 174 2.02 13.58 -3.22
C ALA A 174 1.47 14.66 -2.27
N ALA A 175 0.17 14.94 -2.35
CA ALA A 175 -0.44 16.07 -1.64
C ALA A 175 -0.26 15.96 -0.11
N ASN A 176 -0.18 14.74 0.41
CA ASN A 176 0.10 14.45 1.82
C ASN A 176 0.53 12.97 2.02
N SER A 177 1.73 12.56 1.60
CA SER A 177 2.22 11.17 1.80
C SER A 177 2.17 10.69 3.26
N ALA A 178 2.30 11.62 4.22
CA ALA A 178 2.15 11.32 5.64
C ALA A 178 0.70 11.03 6.07
N ASN A 179 -0.29 11.11 5.16
CA ASN A 179 -1.70 10.84 5.44
C ASN A 179 -2.43 10.22 4.23
N ARG A 180 -1.74 9.52 3.35
CA ARG A 180 -2.29 8.91 2.13
C ARG A 180 -1.57 7.60 1.83
N LEU A 181 -2.25 6.70 1.13
CA LEU A 181 -1.62 5.56 0.49
C LEU A 181 -0.92 6.02 -0.80
N ASP A 182 0.39 5.83 -0.91
CA ASP A 182 1.16 6.17 -2.11
C ASP A 182 1.31 4.97 -3.06
N ILE A 183 0.59 5.02 -4.18
CA ILE A 183 0.73 4.05 -5.28
C ILE A 183 1.62 4.66 -6.38
N LEU A 184 2.75 4.02 -6.65
CA LEU A 184 3.64 4.35 -7.75
C LEU A 184 3.41 3.40 -8.93
N VAL A 185 3.24 3.95 -10.12
CA VAL A 185 3.20 3.19 -11.37
C VAL A 185 4.44 3.48 -12.20
N LEU A 186 5.26 2.47 -12.42
CA LEU A 186 6.44 2.53 -13.28
C LEU A 186 6.16 1.92 -14.65
N GLY A 187 6.80 2.44 -15.70
CA GLY A 187 6.74 1.88 -17.05
C GLY A 187 7.98 1.05 -17.38
N ASP A 188 7.80 -0.07 -18.08
CA ASP A 188 8.88 -0.78 -18.77
C ASP A 188 8.53 -1.07 -20.24
N GLY A 189 9.55 -1.21 -21.08
CA GLY A 189 9.35 -1.43 -22.52
C GLY A 189 8.79 -0.23 -23.28
N TYR A 190 8.74 0.96 -22.67
CA TYR A 190 8.39 2.20 -23.37
C TYR A 190 9.67 2.96 -23.72
N THR A 191 9.94 3.17 -25.00
CA THR A 191 11.04 4.04 -25.42
C THR A 191 10.74 5.50 -25.09
N SER A 192 11.76 6.37 -25.10
CA SER A 192 11.56 7.82 -24.87
C SER A 192 10.50 8.46 -25.79
N ALA A 193 10.31 7.91 -27.00
CA ALA A 193 9.29 8.39 -27.94
C ALA A 193 7.85 7.94 -27.57
N GLU A 194 7.72 6.94 -26.70
CA GLU A 194 6.45 6.32 -26.31
C GLU A 194 5.96 6.80 -24.94
N GLN A 195 6.51 7.88 -24.40
CA GLN A 195 6.05 8.46 -23.14
C GLN A 195 4.55 8.79 -23.16
N ALA A 196 4.02 9.25 -24.31
CA ALA A 196 2.59 9.48 -24.47
C ALA A 196 1.76 8.18 -24.35
N THR A 197 2.25 7.07 -24.89
CA THR A 197 1.64 5.75 -24.76
C THR A 197 1.64 5.28 -23.31
N PHE A 198 2.78 5.42 -22.61
CA PHE A 198 2.87 5.14 -21.17
C PHE A 198 1.83 5.94 -20.38
N ASN A 199 1.74 7.24 -20.64
CA ASN A 199 0.77 8.12 -19.94
C ASN A 199 -0.68 7.66 -20.16
N SER A 200 -1.01 7.25 -21.39
CA SER A 200 -2.33 6.70 -21.72
C SER A 200 -2.60 5.39 -20.95
N ASN A 201 -1.63 4.48 -20.92
CA ASN A 201 -1.76 3.19 -20.24
C ASN A 201 -1.89 3.36 -18.72
N VAL A 202 -1.12 4.27 -18.12
CA VAL A 202 -1.25 4.61 -16.69
C VAL A 202 -2.62 5.24 -16.38
N ALA A 203 -3.13 6.11 -17.25
CA ALA A 203 -4.45 6.71 -17.07
C ALA A 203 -5.58 5.66 -17.19
N ALA A 204 -5.45 4.72 -18.13
CA ALA A 204 -6.36 3.59 -18.27
C ALA A 204 -6.33 2.68 -17.03
N LEU A 205 -5.14 2.37 -16.51
CA LEU A 205 -4.97 1.59 -15.29
C LEU A 205 -5.57 2.30 -14.06
N LYS A 206 -5.32 3.61 -13.91
CA LYS A 206 -5.94 4.43 -12.85
C LYS A 206 -7.46 4.34 -12.93
N THR A 207 -8.02 4.49 -14.14
CA THR A 207 -9.46 4.41 -14.37
C THR A 207 -10.01 3.03 -14.03
N ALA A 208 -9.35 1.96 -14.45
CA ALA A 208 -9.75 0.59 -14.11
C ALA A 208 -9.74 0.35 -12.59
N MET A 209 -8.65 0.73 -11.91
CA MET A 209 -8.51 0.61 -10.45
C MET A 209 -9.62 1.37 -9.71
N PHE A 210 -9.81 2.65 -10.04
CA PHE A 210 -10.79 3.51 -9.38
C PHE A 210 -12.22 3.38 -9.93
N ASN A 211 -12.50 2.42 -10.81
CA ASN A 211 -13.86 1.99 -11.14
C ASN A 211 -14.36 0.87 -10.21
N VAL A 212 -13.47 0.25 -9.43
CA VAL A 212 -13.81 -0.82 -8.48
C VAL A 212 -14.10 -0.25 -7.09
N SER A 213 -15.19 -0.69 -6.47
CA SER A 213 -15.48 -0.40 -5.06
C SER A 213 -14.71 -1.39 -4.18
N PRO A 214 -13.95 -0.93 -3.17
CA PRO A 214 -14.06 0.37 -2.49
C PRO A 214 -13.03 1.43 -2.95
N TYR A 215 -12.19 1.15 -3.95
CA TYR A 215 -11.12 2.05 -4.38
C TYR A 215 -11.67 3.37 -4.90
N LYS A 216 -12.70 3.30 -5.75
CA LYS A 216 -13.47 4.47 -6.21
C LYS A 216 -13.91 5.36 -5.06
N ASP A 217 -14.42 4.73 -4.00
CA ASP A 217 -15.10 5.40 -2.90
C ASP A 217 -14.13 6.12 -1.98
N TYR A 218 -12.88 5.66 -1.92
CA TYR A 218 -11.79 6.22 -1.10
C TYR A 218 -10.66 6.78 -1.97
N GLN A 219 -10.93 7.16 -3.21
CA GLN A 219 -9.90 7.71 -4.10
C GLN A 219 -9.17 8.92 -3.50
N SER A 220 -9.86 9.73 -2.68
CA SER A 220 -9.26 10.87 -1.96
C SER A 220 -8.21 10.47 -0.91
N PHE A 221 -8.10 9.19 -0.55
CA PHE A 221 -7.15 8.62 0.42
C PHE A 221 -5.87 8.10 -0.26
N VAL A 222 -5.77 8.20 -1.58
CA VAL A 222 -4.69 7.61 -2.37
C VAL A 222 -3.98 8.70 -3.18
N ASN A 223 -2.65 8.70 -3.16
CA ASN A 223 -1.84 9.38 -4.16
C ASN A 223 -1.52 8.38 -5.27
N TRP A 224 -1.80 8.76 -6.52
CA TRP A 224 -1.45 7.98 -7.71
C TRP A 224 -0.34 8.69 -8.46
N GLN A 225 0.86 8.11 -8.46
CA GLN A 225 2.06 8.71 -9.03
C GLN A 225 2.55 7.88 -10.21
N ALA A 226 2.96 8.54 -11.32
CA ALA A 226 3.51 7.88 -12.49
C ALA A 226 4.99 8.22 -12.64
N GLY A 227 5.84 7.17 -12.71
CA GLY A 227 7.27 7.29 -13.00
C GLY A 227 7.59 6.68 -14.35
N PHE A 228 7.82 7.53 -15.35
CA PHE A 228 8.24 7.07 -16.67
C PHE A 228 9.72 6.68 -16.64
N VAL A 229 10.05 5.45 -17.04
CA VAL A 229 11.43 4.97 -17.18
C VAL A 229 11.67 4.56 -18.63
N ALA A 230 12.48 5.34 -19.34
CA ALA A 230 12.73 5.10 -20.75
C ALA A 230 13.53 3.80 -20.97
N SER A 231 12.96 2.89 -21.75
CA SER A 231 13.61 1.69 -22.27
C SER A 231 14.38 1.98 -23.57
N SER A 232 15.43 1.20 -23.86
CA SER A 232 16.13 1.30 -25.15
C SER A 232 15.31 0.73 -26.31
N GLN A 233 14.46 -0.25 -26.05
CA GLN A 233 13.60 -0.90 -27.03
C GLN A 233 12.18 -1.05 -26.48
N SER A 234 11.22 -1.14 -27.40
CA SER A 234 9.81 -1.34 -27.06
C SER A 234 9.51 -2.82 -26.78
N GLY A 235 8.61 -3.11 -25.84
CA GLY A 235 8.09 -4.46 -25.58
C GLY A 235 8.70 -5.13 -24.35
N ALA A 236 8.62 -6.46 -24.32
CA ALA A 236 9.25 -7.33 -23.34
C ALA A 236 9.94 -8.52 -24.04
N ASP A 237 10.73 -9.28 -23.30
CA ASP A 237 11.26 -10.55 -23.80
C ASP A 237 10.15 -11.60 -23.92
N HIS A 238 10.12 -12.32 -25.04
CA HIS A 238 9.21 -13.43 -25.35
C HIS A 238 10.01 -14.70 -25.69
N PRO A 239 10.43 -15.49 -24.68
CA PRO A 239 11.12 -16.75 -24.91
C PRO A 239 10.30 -17.71 -25.77
N PRO A 240 10.86 -18.30 -26.85
CA PRO A 240 10.11 -19.17 -27.74
C PRO A 240 9.82 -20.53 -27.09
N TYR A 241 8.75 -21.18 -27.53
CA TYR A 241 8.41 -22.53 -27.06
C TYR A 241 9.53 -23.53 -27.39
N GLN A 242 9.97 -24.28 -26.37
CA GLN A 242 10.85 -25.42 -26.52
C GLN A 242 10.47 -26.49 -25.48
N ALA A 243 10.10 -27.68 -25.96
CA ALA A 243 9.74 -28.79 -25.09
C ALA A 243 10.89 -29.15 -24.13
N GLY A 244 10.57 -29.30 -22.84
CA GLY A 244 11.55 -29.64 -21.81
C GLY A 244 12.53 -28.52 -21.45
N CYS A 245 12.27 -27.28 -21.85
CA CYS A 245 13.08 -26.14 -21.45
C CYS A 245 13.10 -25.94 -19.91
N THR A 246 14.25 -25.58 -19.38
CA THR A 246 14.43 -25.21 -17.96
C THR A 246 15.16 -23.88 -17.78
N GLY A 247 15.52 -23.20 -18.88
CA GLY A 247 16.28 -21.95 -18.87
C GLY A 247 15.42 -20.74 -19.27
N ALA A 248 15.92 -19.53 -19.04
CA ALA A 248 15.20 -18.29 -19.34
C ALA A 248 15.14 -17.93 -20.85
N SER A 249 15.95 -18.58 -21.69
CA SER A 249 15.98 -18.31 -23.14
C SER A 249 14.91 -19.05 -23.94
N CYS A 250 14.09 -19.87 -23.29
CA CYS A 250 12.99 -20.61 -23.91
C CYS A 250 11.85 -20.84 -22.91
N CYS A 251 10.74 -21.38 -23.40
CA CYS A 251 9.53 -21.62 -22.63
C CYS A 251 9.01 -23.05 -22.82
N ALA A 252 8.85 -23.81 -21.75
CA ALA A 252 8.31 -25.18 -21.80
C ALA A 252 6.78 -25.23 -21.84
N ASP A 253 6.10 -24.12 -21.51
CA ASP A 253 4.65 -24.00 -21.58
C ASP A 253 4.15 -24.08 -23.02
N THR A 254 3.28 -25.04 -23.30
CA THR A 254 2.69 -25.21 -24.63
C THR A 254 1.88 -24.00 -25.11
N ALA A 255 1.37 -23.15 -24.21
CA ALA A 255 0.70 -21.91 -24.56
C ALA A 255 1.62 -20.92 -25.31
N ALA A 256 2.94 -20.98 -25.07
CA ALA A 256 3.92 -20.15 -25.76
C ALA A 256 4.04 -20.47 -27.27
N ARG A 257 3.51 -21.61 -27.74
CA ARG A 257 3.52 -21.96 -29.18
C ARG A 257 2.73 -20.98 -30.03
N THR A 258 1.71 -20.35 -29.45
CA THR A 258 0.82 -19.40 -30.13
C THR A 258 1.17 -17.95 -29.82
N ASP A 259 2.30 -17.69 -29.14
CA ASP A 259 2.75 -16.34 -28.85
C ASP A 259 3.17 -15.63 -30.15
N PRO A 260 2.50 -14.52 -30.55
CA PRO A 260 2.83 -13.79 -31.77
C PRO A 260 4.21 -13.12 -31.73
N ARG A 261 4.82 -12.99 -30.55
CA ARG A 261 6.12 -12.38 -30.32
C ARG A 261 7.22 -13.39 -29.96
N ALA A 262 6.93 -14.70 -30.01
CA ALA A 262 7.91 -15.75 -29.69
C ALA A 262 9.27 -15.55 -30.36
N GLY A 263 10.35 -15.62 -29.57
CA GLY A 263 11.72 -15.43 -30.02
C GLY A 263 12.22 -13.98 -30.02
N GLN A 264 11.37 -13.01 -29.68
CA GLN A 264 11.78 -11.61 -29.56
C GLN A 264 12.44 -11.38 -28.20
N PHE A 265 13.64 -10.80 -28.21
CA PHE A 265 14.36 -10.35 -27.02
C PHE A 265 14.74 -8.88 -27.21
N VAL A 266 14.41 -8.05 -26.22
CA VAL A 266 14.54 -6.59 -26.27
C VAL A 266 15.21 -6.08 -25.01
N THR A 267 16.04 -5.06 -25.15
CA THR A 267 16.66 -4.41 -24.00
C THR A 267 15.70 -3.37 -23.43
N THR A 268 15.09 -3.68 -22.29
CA THR A 268 14.17 -2.80 -21.56
C THR A 268 14.82 -2.19 -20.33
N ALA A 269 14.16 -1.20 -19.72
CA ALA A 269 14.70 -0.48 -18.57
C ALA A 269 14.69 -1.34 -17.29
N LEU A 270 13.67 -2.18 -17.12
CA LEU A 270 13.42 -2.98 -15.92
C LEU A 270 13.53 -4.50 -16.16
N ASP A 271 14.01 -4.92 -17.33
CA ASP A 271 14.18 -6.33 -17.74
C ASP A 271 12.87 -7.14 -17.71
N ALA A 272 11.77 -6.57 -18.23
CA ALA A 272 10.51 -7.29 -18.39
C ALA A 272 10.63 -8.51 -19.31
N THR A 273 10.14 -9.67 -18.83
CA THR A 273 10.16 -10.94 -19.58
C THR A 273 8.92 -11.78 -19.28
N PHE A 274 8.35 -12.40 -20.31
CA PHE A 274 7.36 -13.47 -20.21
C PHE A 274 8.02 -14.82 -19.92
N CYS A 275 7.23 -15.87 -19.73
CA CYS A 275 7.74 -17.23 -19.52
C CYS A 275 8.61 -17.40 -18.26
N THR A 276 8.48 -16.51 -17.27
CA THR A 276 9.15 -16.70 -15.97
C THR A 276 8.70 -18.04 -15.37
N SER A 277 9.67 -18.81 -14.88
CA SER A 277 9.46 -20.16 -14.36
C SER A 277 8.68 -21.09 -15.30
N GLN A 278 8.86 -20.90 -16.61
CA GLN A 278 8.25 -21.70 -17.67
C GLN A 278 6.72 -21.62 -17.69
N ILE A 279 6.15 -20.49 -17.27
CA ILE A 279 4.71 -20.21 -17.35
C ILE A 279 4.52 -19.08 -18.35
N HIS A 280 3.88 -19.34 -19.49
CA HIS A 280 3.89 -18.41 -20.64
C HIS A 280 3.47 -16.99 -20.27
N ARG A 281 2.32 -16.85 -19.61
CA ARG A 281 1.72 -15.56 -19.23
C ARG A 281 2.37 -14.89 -18.03
N LEU A 282 3.33 -15.54 -17.36
CA LEU A 282 4.01 -14.98 -16.19
C LEU A 282 5.01 -13.91 -16.64
N LEU A 283 4.53 -12.68 -16.64
CA LEU A 283 5.28 -11.49 -17.01
C LEU A 283 5.85 -10.84 -15.75
N THR A 284 7.17 -10.73 -15.67
CA THR A 284 7.87 -10.20 -14.50
C THR A 284 8.90 -9.15 -14.90
N ALA A 285 9.33 -8.31 -13.97
CA ALA A 285 10.43 -7.36 -14.14
C ALA A 285 11.45 -7.54 -13.00
N ARG A 286 12.69 -7.12 -13.20
CA ARG A 286 13.77 -7.26 -12.21
C ARG A 286 13.55 -6.33 -11.01
N SER A 287 13.24 -6.92 -9.85
CA SER A 287 12.89 -6.20 -8.61
C SER A 287 13.88 -5.11 -8.21
N SER A 288 15.18 -5.33 -8.33
CA SER A 288 16.20 -4.33 -7.97
C SER A 288 16.18 -3.10 -8.87
N LYS A 289 15.94 -3.28 -10.19
CA LYS A 289 15.79 -2.17 -11.14
C LYS A 289 14.52 -1.39 -10.88
N VAL A 290 13.40 -2.08 -10.61
CA VAL A 290 12.12 -1.46 -10.19
C VAL A 290 12.33 -0.60 -8.95
N MET A 291 12.97 -1.16 -7.91
CA MET A 291 13.23 -0.45 -6.65
C MET A 291 14.24 0.69 -6.79
N ALA A 292 15.24 0.57 -7.67
CA ALA A 292 16.16 1.66 -7.96
C ALA A 292 15.46 2.81 -8.71
N ALA A 293 14.61 2.51 -9.69
CA ALA A 293 13.79 3.50 -10.37
C ALA A 293 12.79 4.19 -9.42
N ALA A 294 12.26 3.44 -8.46
CA ALA A 294 11.33 3.96 -7.45
C ALA A 294 11.99 4.94 -6.45
N ALA A 295 13.32 5.07 -6.43
CA ALA A 295 14.03 6.01 -5.55
C ALA A 295 13.66 7.48 -5.81
N GLY A 296 13.19 7.82 -7.02
CA GLY A 296 12.64 9.15 -7.34
C GLY A 296 11.31 9.47 -6.64
N PHE A 297 10.67 8.47 -6.05
CA PHE A 297 9.35 8.56 -5.39
C PHE A 297 9.40 7.87 -4.01
N PRO A 298 10.34 8.25 -3.14
CA PRO A 298 10.80 7.42 -2.00
C PRO A 298 9.72 7.07 -0.97
N ASP A 299 8.60 7.81 -0.97
CA ASP A 299 7.44 7.60 -0.11
C ASP A 299 6.49 6.51 -0.63
N TRP A 300 6.72 5.90 -1.80
CA TRP A 300 5.90 4.80 -2.35
C TRP A 300 5.60 3.73 -1.30
N ASP A 301 4.36 3.27 -1.22
CA ASP A 301 3.93 2.16 -0.38
C ASP A 301 3.68 0.90 -1.20
N LYS A 302 3.09 1.08 -2.39
CA LYS A 302 2.83 0.02 -3.37
C LYS A 302 3.33 0.43 -4.75
N ILE A 303 3.95 -0.51 -5.45
CA ILE A 303 4.44 -0.31 -6.81
C ILE A 303 3.62 -1.19 -7.75
N LEU A 304 3.24 -0.62 -8.90
CA LEU A 304 2.72 -1.33 -10.06
C LEU A 304 3.67 -1.06 -11.22
N VAL A 305 3.93 -2.07 -12.05
CA VAL A 305 4.71 -1.93 -13.28
C VAL A 305 3.79 -2.22 -14.45
N THR A 306 3.65 -1.26 -15.36
CA THR A 306 3.02 -1.50 -16.67
C THR A 306 4.11 -1.72 -17.71
N VAL A 307 3.98 -2.77 -18.51
CA VAL A 307 4.90 -3.14 -19.57
C VAL A 307 4.23 -2.86 -20.92
N ASN A 308 4.95 -2.22 -21.84
CA ASN A 308 4.46 -1.88 -23.19
C ASN A 308 4.34 -3.11 -24.10
N ASP A 309 3.55 -4.09 -23.70
CA ASP A 309 3.32 -5.31 -24.44
C ASP A 309 1.82 -5.60 -24.56
N PRO A 310 1.30 -5.91 -25.77
CA PRO A 310 -0.10 -6.24 -25.96
C PRO A 310 -0.43 -7.68 -25.60
N VAL A 311 0.55 -8.60 -25.46
CA VAL A 311 0.27 -9.99 -25.08
C VAL A 311 -0.21 -10.01 -23.64
N TYR A 312 -1.32 -10.70 -23.38
CA TYR A 312 -1.88 -10.79 -22.04
C TYR A 312 -0.95 -11.56 -21.10
N GLY A 313 -0.52 -10.88 -20.04
CA GLY A 313 0.24 -11.47 -18.94
C GLY A 313 0.43 -10.49 -17.80
N GLY A 314 0.90 -11.03 -16.69
CA GLY A 314 1.19 -10.28 -15.49
C GLY A 314 1.80 -11.13 -14.39
N ALA A 315 1.98 -10.53 -13.23
CA ALA A 315 2.41 -11.18 -12.02
C ALA A 315 2.00 -10.35 -10.80
N GLY A 316 1.80 -11.01 -9.66
CA GLY A 316 1.76 -10.37 -8.35
C GLY A 316 3.02 -10.66 -7.52
N GLY A 317 3.06 -10.10 -6.32
CA GLY A 317 4.20 -10.23 -5.40
C GLY A 317 4.41 -8.96 -4.58
N SER A 318 5.67 -8.55 -4.34
CA SER A 318 6.01 -7.24 -3.75
C SER A 318 5.38 -6.08 -4.49
N PHE A 319 5.30 -6.22 -5.82
CA PHE A 319 4.69 -5.30 -6.75
C PHE A 319 3.97 -6.11 -7.82
N ALA A 320 2.94 -5.52 -8.41
CA ALA A 320 2.28 -6.14 -9.56
C ALA A 320 3.01 -5.73 -10.85
N VAL A 321 3.14 -6.66 -11.78
CA VAL A 321 3.59 -6.39 -13.15
C VAL A 321 2.43 -6.75 -14.07
N ILE A 322 2.10 -5.86 -15.01
CA ILE A 322 1.05 -6.11 -16.00
C ILE A 322 1.48 -5.66 -17.38
N SER A 323 1.05 -6.42 -18.39
CA SER A 323 1.08 -6.00 -19.79
C SER A 323 0.14 -4.81 -20.04
N ALA A 324 0.26 -4.18 -21.20
CA ALA A 324 -0.65 -3.12 -21.67
C ALA A 324 -1.98 -3.69 -22.21
N HIS A 325 -2.19 -5.01 -22.12
CA HIS A 325 -3.45 -5.65 -22.49
C HIS A 325 -4.60 -5.15 -21.60
N SER A 326 -5.78 -4.92 -22.20
CA SER A 326 -6.95 -4.34 -21.52
C SER A 326 -7.41 -5.13 -20.30
N SER A 327 -7.39 -6.46 -20.38
CA SER A 327 -7.76 -7.36 -19.27
C SER A 327 -6.70 -7.44 -18.16
N ALA A 328 -5.46 -7.00 -18.40
CA ALA A 328 -4.38 -7.14 -17.42
C ALA A 328 -4.58 -6.25 -16.18
N ALA A 329 -5.32 -5.14 -16.31
CA ALA A 329 -5.69 -4.32 -15.16
C ALA A 329 -6.49 -5.10 -14.10
N LEU A 330 -7.28 -6.10 -14.50
CA LEU A 330 -8.02 -6.95 -13.55
C LEU A 330 -7.07 -7.78 -12.68
N ILE A 331 -5.95 -8.24 -13.24
CA ILE A 331 -4.88 -8.92 -12.49
C ILE A 331 -4.32 -7.96 -11.45
N ALA A 332 -3.91 -6.75 -11.85
CA ALA A 332 -3.34 -5.77 -10.91
C ALA A 332 -4.28 -5.47 -9.73
N ILE A 333 -5.60 -5.39 -9.97
CA ILE A 333 -6.60 -5.16 -8.93
C ILE A 333 -6.69 -6.37 -7.97
N HIS A 334 -6.64 -7.59 -8.50
CA HIS A 334 -6.62 -8.83 -7.72
C HIS A 334 -5.35 -8.93 -6.85
N GLU A 335 -4.18 -8.72 -7.44
CA GLU A 335 -2.89 -8.74 -6.74
C GLU A 335 -2.73 -7.63 -5.71
N PHE A 336 -3.36 -6.48 -5.97
CA PHE A 336 -3.45 -5.41 -4.99
C PHE A 336 -4.31 -5.83 -3.78
N GLY A 337 -5.33 -6.67 -3.99
CA GLY A 337 -6.09 -7.31 -2.91
C GLY A 337 -5.21 -8.17 -2.00
N HIS A 338 -4.26 -8.94 -2.54
CA HIS A 338 -3.31 -9.67 -1.72
C HIS A 338 -2.34 -8.75 -0.98
N SER A 339 -1.64 -7.89 -1.72
CA SER A 339 -0.51 -7.11 -1.20
C SER A 339 -0.96 -5.97 -0.29
N PHE A 340 -2.13 -5.37 -0.51
CA PHE A 340 -2.63 -4.26 0.31
C PHE A 340 -3.70 -4.67 1.32
N HIS A 341 -4.73 -5.44 0.94
CA HIS A 341 -5.79 -5.81 1.91
C HIS A 341 -5.36 -6.97 2.82
N GLY A 342 -4.41 -7.81 2.38
CA GLY A 342 -4.06 -9.05 3.04
C GLY A 342 -5.11 -10.16 2.86
N LEU A 343 -5.76 -10.19 1.68
CA LEU A 343 -6.78 -11.19 1.35
C LEU A 343 -6.16 -12.48 0.82
N ALA A 344 -6.86 -13.59 1.00
CA ALA A 344 -6.57 -14.86 0.33
C ALA A 344 -7.36 -14.97 -0.97
N ASP A 345 -6.90 -15.89 -1.81
CA ASP A 345 -7.69 -16.43 -2.91
C ASP A 345 -8.92 -17.17 -2.40
N GLU A 346 -10.07 -16.90 -3.02
CA GLU A 346 -11.35 -17.53 -2.70
C GLU A 346 -11.66 -18.71 -3.63
N TYR A 347 -10.83 -18.99 -4.63
CA TYR A 347 -10.97 -20.17 -5.47
C TYR A 347 -10.30 -21.41 -4.85
N GLU A 348 -10.77 -22.57 -5.29
CA GLU A 348 -10.47 -23.89 -4.73
C GLU A 348 -9.42 -24.68 -5.52
N SER A 349 -8.95 -24.16 -6.66
CA SER A 349 -7.92 -24.77 -7.51
C SER A 349 -6.70 -25.15 -6.69
N ALA A 350 -6.33 -26.44 -6.72
CA ALA A 350 -5.33 -26.99 -5.80
C ALA A 350 -3.95 -26.36 -6.00
N TYR A 351 -3.30 -26.02 -4.88
CA TYR A 351 -1.98 -25.39 -4.86
C TYR A 351 -1.05 -26.16 -3.91
N PRO A 352 -0.36 -27.20 -4.40
CA PRO A 352 0.53 -28.02 -3.59
C PRO A 352 1.62 -27.18 -2.91
N GLY A 353 1.81 -27.38 -1.60
CA GLY A 353 2.84 -26.69 -0.82
C GLY A 353 2.45 -25.29 -0.31
N PHE A 354 1.25 -24.77 -0.62
CA PHE A 354 0.83 -23.47 -0.09
C PHE A 354 0.74 -23.51 1.44
N PRO A 355 1.27 -22.50 2.16
CA PRO A 355 1.29 -22.49 3.62
C PRO A 355 -0.09 -22.69 4.24
N ALA A 356 -0.20 -23.61 5.20
CA ALA A 356 -1.45 -23.84 5.93
C ALA A 356 -1.81 -22.65 6.82
N CYS A 357 -3.11 -22.47 7.04
CA CYS A 357 -3.67 -21.55 8.03
C CYS A 357 -4.80 -22.25 8.79
N SER A 358 -5.16 -21.74 9.96
CA SER A 358 -6.30 -22.24 10.73
C SER A 358 -6.81 -21.21 11.73
N ASP A 359 -8.13 -21.02 11.76
CA ASP A 359 -8.85 -20.22 12.75
C ASP A 359 -9.42 -21.10 13.90
N ILE A 360 -9.26 -22.43 13.82
CA ILE A 360 -9.64 -23.38 14.89
C ILE A 360 -8.44 -23.74 15.77
N SER A 361 -7.29 -24.02 15.13
CA SER A 361 -6.10 -24.57 15.80
C SER A 361 -4.83 -24.26 15.00
N GLY A 362 -3.87 -23.56 15.58
CA GLY A 362 -2.58 -23.30 14.93
C GLY A 362 -1.99 -21.95 15.33
N SER A 363 -0.74 -21.72 14.92
CA SER A 363 -0.04 -20.44 15.17
C SER A 363 -0.32 -19.38 14.10
N ALA A 364 -0.81 -19.77 12.91
CA ALA A 364 -1.10 -18.87 11.80
C ALA A 364 -2.61 -18.86 11.50
N LEU A 365 -3.29 -17.78 11.90
CA LEU A 365 -4.70 -17.51 11.59
C LEU A 365 -4.91 -17.43 10.08
N CYS A 366 -6.11 -17.67 9.55
CA CYS A 366 -6.40 -17.49 8.13
C CYS A 366 -6.64 -16.01 7.77
N GLU A 367 -6.46 -15.66 6.49
CA GLU A 367 -6.76 -14.35 5.92
C GLU A 367 -8.24 -13.98 6.13
N ALA A 368 -8.56 -12.68 6.14
CA ALA A 368 -9.85 -12.21 6.63
C ALA A 368 -11.07 -12.76 5.87
N ASN A 369 -10.91 -13.05 4.57
CA ASN A 369 -11.96 -13.54 3.68
C ASN A 369 -12.01 -15.08 3.53
N VAL A 370 -11.24 -15.82 4.32
CA VAL A 370 -11.31 -17.29 4.33
C VAL A 370 -11.22 -17.84 5.74
N THR A 371 -11.83 -19.00 6.00
CA THR A 371 -11.77 -19.63 7.33
C THR A 371 -11.95 -21.14 7.23
N ASN A 372 -11.35 -21.91 8.13
CA ASN A 372 -11.70 -23.32 8.35
C ASN A 372 -12.69 -23.51 9.51
N GLN A 373 -13.14 -22.41 10.15
CA GLN A 373 -14.12 -22.45 11.23
C GLN A 373 -15.54 -22.67 10.69
N SER A 374 -16.19 -23.77 11.09
CA SER A 374 -17.56 -24.10 10.69
C SER A 374 -18.63 -23.65 11.69
N ASN A 375 -18.27 -23.32 12.93
CA ASN A 375 -19.21 -22.74 13.89
C ASN A 375 -19.50 -21.28 13.52
N ALA A 376 -20.70 -21.03 12.99
CA ALA A 376 -21.20 -19.73 12.57
C ALA A 376 -20.96 -18.60 13.59
N SER A 377 -21.04 -18.89 14.89
CA SER A 377 -20.85 -17.88 15.94
C SER A 377 -19.39 -17.42 16.12
N LEU A 378 -18.44 -18.20 15.60
CA LEU A 378 -17.00 -17.94 15.67
C LEU A 378 -16.42 -17.47 14.33
N VAL A 379 -17.20 -17.49 13.24
CA VAL A 379 -16.75 -17.03 11.92
C VAL A 379 -16.44 -15.53 11.96
N LYS A 380 -15.26 -15.16 11.41
CA LYS A 380 -14.72 -13.79 11.46
C LYS A 380 -15.67 -12.75 10.88
N TRP A 381 -16.40 -13.09 9.81
CA TRP A 381 -17.35 -12.20 9.14
C TRP A 381 -18.82 -12.46 9.50
N ARG A 382 -19.12 -13.12 10.61
CA ARG A 382 -20.50 -13.44 11.03
C ARG A 382 -21.46 -12.24 11.03
N SER A 383 -20.98 -11.03 11.33
CA SER A 383 -21.79 -9.79 11.31
C SER A 383 -22.23 -9.36 9.91
N TRP A 384 -21.68 -10.01 8.87
CA TRP A 384 -22.09 -9.85 7.48
C TRP A 384 -23.06 -10.92 7.00
N PHE A 385 -23.32 -11.98 7.78
CA PHE A 385 -24.24 -13.03 7.33
C PHE A 385 -25.60 -12.46 6.95
N THR A 386 -26.07 -12.89 5.79
CA THR A 386 -27.42 -12.60 5.33
C THR A 386 -28.38 -13.43 6.17
N ALA A 387 -29.39 -12.78 6.75
CA ALA A 387 -30.33 -13.43 7.66
C ALA A 387 -31.09 -14.54 6.93
N GLY A 388 -31.21 -15.70 7.58
CA GLY A 388 -31.96 -16.85 7.08
C GLY A 388 -31.18 -17.78 6.14
N LEU A 389 -29.91 -17.49 5.81
CA LEU A 389 -29.11 -18.42 5.02
C LEU A 389 -28.70 -19.66 5.84
N PRO A 390 -28.74 -20.87 5.25
CA PRO A 390 -28.16 -22.07 5.86
C PRO A 390 -26.65 -21.94 6.05
N ILE A 391 -26.11 -22.60 7.07
CA ILE A 391 -24.67 -22.66 7.38
C ILE A 391 -24.25 -24.14 7.56
N PRO A 392 -23.32 -24.67 6.75
CA PRO A 392 -22.71 -24.06 5.56
C PRO A 392 -23.73 -23.65 4.51
N THR A 393 -23.40 -22.64 3.71
CA THR A 393 -24.29 -22.06 2.70
C THR A 393 -24.08 -22.79 1.37
N PRO A 394 -25.13 -23.38 0.75
CA PRO A 394 -25.02 -24.03 -0.55
C PRO A 394 -24.61 -23.05 -1.65
N ASP A 395 -23.82 -23.53 -2.61
CA ASP A 395 -23.47 -22.78 -3.82
C ASP A 395 -24.73 -22.32 -4.58
N GLY A 396 -24.62 -21.22 -5.33
CA GLY A 396 -25.74 -20.56 -6.00
C GLY A 396 -26.64 -19.72 -5.08
N THR A 397 -26.43 -19.75 -3.77
CA THR A 397 -27.21 -18.93 -2.82
C THR A 397 -26.72 -17.47 -2.84
N ALA A 398 -27.63 -16.52 -3.05
CA ALA A 398 -27.29 -15.10 -3.00
C ALA A 398 -27.09 -14.60 -1.57
N GLY A 399 -26.08 -13.74 -1.37
CA GLY A 399 -25.78 -13.09 -0.10
C GLY A 399 -24.43 -13.50 0.48
N THR A 400 -24.16 -13.02 1.70
CA THR A 400 -22.96 -13.38 2.45
C THR A 400 -23.27 -14.52 3.42
N GLY A 401 -22.51 -15.60 3.34
CA GLY A 401 -22.69 -16.83 4.09
C GLY A 401 -21.36 -17.52 4.40
N LEU A 402 -21.39 -18.85 4.48
CA LEU A 402 -20.22 -19.71 4.71
C LEU A 402 -20.17 -20.78 3.62
N PHE A 403 -19.65 -20.41 2.44
CA PHE A 403 -19.59 -21.27 1.26
C PHE A 403 -18.34 -22.14 1.31
N GLU A 404 -18.46 -23.44 1.08
CA GLU A 404 -17.32 -24.38 1.10
C GLU A 404 -16.51 -24.26 -0.20
N GLY A 405 -15.19 -24.37 -0.09
CA GLY A 405 -14.26 -24.18 -1.19
C GLY A 405 -13.62 -22.79 -1.14
N ALA A 406 -12.33 -22.73 -0.80
CA ALA A 406 -11.53 -21.50 -0.83
C ALA A 406 -10.06 -21.82 -0.60
N ARG A 407 -9.17 -20.87 -0.88
CA ARG A 407 -7.74 -20.95 -0.53
C ARG A 407 -7.12 -22.27 -0.97
N TYR A 408 -7.38 -22.64 -2.22
CA TYR A 408 -6.85 -23.82 -2.90
C TYR A 408 -7.30 -25.16 -2.31
N LYS A 409 -8.42 -25.15 -1.59
CA LYS A 409 -9.04 -26.34 -0.98
C LYS A 409 -10.50 -26.39 -1.37
N SER A 410 -10.92 -27.50 -1.97
CA SER A 410 -12.33 -27.76 -2.28
C SER A 410 -13.17 -28.12 -1.04
N VAL A 411 -12.54 -28.54 0.06
CA VAL A 411 -13.22 -28.96 1.29
C VAL A 411 -12.51 -28.43 2.54
N GLY A 412 -13.29 -28.14 3.59
CA GLY A 412 -12.77 -27.74 4.91
C GLY A 412 -12.19 -26.32 4.98
N MET A 413 -12.36 -25.51 3.94
CA MET A 413 -12.09 -24.09 3.93
C MET A 413 -13.29 -23.37 3.32
N TYR A 414 -13.64 -22.21 3.84
CA TYR A 414 -14.86 -21.50 3.49
C TYR A 414 -14.58 -20.04 3.09
N ARG A 415 -15.41 -19.52 2.18
CA ARG A 415 -15.42 -18.12 1.68
C ARG A 415 -16.75 -17.42 2.01
N PRO A 416 -16.79 -16.06 2.00
CA PRO A 416 -17.97 -15.30 2.41
C PRO A 416 -19.09 -15.25 1.37
N VAL A 417 -18.80 -15.34 0.08
CA VAL A 417 -19.78 -15.28 -1.01
C VAL A 417 -19.46 -16.35 -2.05
N ASP A 418 -20.43 -16.73 -2.87
CA ASP A 418 -20.23 -17.77 -3.89
C ASP A 418 -19.31 -17.31 -5.04
N ASN A 419 -19.87 -16.75 -6.13
CA ASN A 419 -19.12 -16.38 -7.35
C ASN A 419 -18.87 -14.86 -7.47
N SER A 420 -19.40 -14.04 -6.56
CA SER A 420 -19.43 -12.58 -6.69
C SER A 420 -18.31 -11.87 -5.92
N CYS A 421 -17.08 -12.40 -5.98
CA CYS A 421 -15.90 -11.78 -5.36
C CYS A 421 -14.73 -11.74 -6.34
N LEU A 422 -14.07 -10.58 -6.43
CA LEU A 422 -12.86 -10.38 -7.22
C LEU A 422 -11.71 -11.33 -6.82
N MET A 423 -11.64 -11.74 -5.55
CA MET A 423 -10.65 -12.71 -5.07
C MET A 423 -10.94 -14.16 -5.51
N ARG A 424 -12.08 -14.40 -6.16
CA ARG A 424 -12.44 -15.70 -6.74
C ARG A 424 -12.50 -15.67 -8.26
N ALA A 425 -13.10 -14.62 -8.81
CA ALA A 425 -13.31 -14.46 -10.24
C ALA A 425 -13.05 -13.02 -10.67
N LEU A 426 -12.21 -12.85 -11.70
CA LEU A 426 -11.87 -11.53 -12.24
C LEU A 426 -13.11 -10.87 -12.86
N GLY A 427 -13.14 -9.54 -12.86
CA GLY A 427 -14.28 -8.74 -13.35
C GLY A 427 -15.45 -8.62 -12.36
N SER A 428 -15.44 -9.37 -11.25
CA SER A 428 -16.37 -9.17 -10.13
C SER A 428 -15.96 -7.97 -9.26
N SER A 429 -16.87 -7.48 -8.42
CA SER A 429 -16.50 -6.55 -7.33
C SER A 429 -15.93 -7.29 -6.12
N PHE A 430 -15.23 -6.60 -5.22
CA PHE A 430 -14.90 -7.16 -3.92
C PHE A 430 -16.17 -7.46 -3.12
N CYS A 431 -16.23 -8.63 -2.47
CA CYS A 431 -17.32 -8.98 -1.58
C CYS A 431 -17.32 -8.06 -0.33
N PRO A 432 -18.41 -8.03 0.48
CA PRO A 432 -18.48 -7.16 1.65
C PRO A 432 -17.31 -7.31 2.64
N VAL A 433 -16.80 -8.52 2.82
CA VAL A 433 -15.65 -8.78 3.71
C VAL A 433 -14.37 -8.20 3.12
N CYS A 434 -14.12 -8.41 1.83
CA CYS A 434 -12.95 -7.89 1.14
C CYS A 434 -12.94 -6.35 1.08
N ARG A 435 -14.11 -5.72 0.86
CA ARG A 435 -14.24 -4.25 0.90
C ARG A 435 -13.95 -3.68 2.29
N GLN A 436 -14.44 -4.35 3.33
CA GLN A 436 -14.21 -3.94 4.70
C GLN A 436 -12.71 -3.89 5.04
N GLU A 437 -11.95 -4.90 4.62
CA GLU A 437 -10.53 -4.96 4.96
C GLU A 437 -9.69 -3.88 4.27
N TYR A 438 -10.07 -3.42 3.07
CA TYR A 438 -9.45 -2.24 2.46
C TYR A 438 -9.57 -1.00 3.35
N VAL A 439 -10.80 -0.68 3.78
CA VAL A 439 -11.07 0.50 4.62
C VAL A 439 -10.38 0.36 5.98
N ARG A 440 -10.43 -0.83 6.58
CA ARG A 440 -9.73 -1.11 7.84
C ARG A 440 -8.21 -0.98 7.66
N MET A 441 -7.66 -1.38 6.53
CA MET A 441 -6.22 -1.24 6.27
C MET A 441 -5.84 0.24 6.19
N LEU A 442 -6.57 1.06 5.42
CA LEU A 442 -6.33 2.51 5.32
C LEU A 442 -6.23 3.17 6.70
N TYR A 443 -7.18 2.89 7.60
CA TYR A 443 -7.21 3.48 8.95
C TYR A 443 -6.27 2.84 9.97
N ARG A 444 -6.00 1.54 9.84
CA ARG A 444 -5.06 0.84 10.74
C ARG A 444 -3.62 1.22 10.46
N GLY A 445 -3.29 1.53 9.21
CA GLY A 445 -1.92 1.68 8.76
C GLY A 445 -1.20 0.35 8.67
N GLY A 446 0.12 0.38 8.73
CA GLY A 446 0.91 -0.84 8.65
C GLY A 446 1.32 -1.25 7.23
N PHE A 447 1.12 -0.39 6.24
CA PHE A 447 1.46 -0.66 4.82
C PHE A 447 2.61 0.20 4.30
N GLY A 448 3.20 1.04 5.16
CA GLY A 448 4.22 2.01 4.81
C GLY A 448 3.97 3.32 5.54
N SER A 449 3.73 4.41 4.81
CA SER A 449 3.32 5.70 5.39
C SER A 449 1.84 5.99 5.14
N PRO A 450 1.10 6.57 6.10
CA PRO A 450 1.46 6.68 7.53
C PRO A 450 1.51 5.31 8.21
N ALA A 451 2.56 5.09 9.01
CA ALA A 451 2.68 3.86 9.81
C ALA A 451 1.47 3.63 10.74
N ALA A 452 0.88 4.71 11.26
CA ALA A 452 -0.28 4.69 12.15
C ALA A 452 -1.64 4.67 11.44
N GLY A 453 -1.66 4.69 10.10
CA GLY A 453 -2.88 4.76 9.32
C GLY A 453 -3.35 6.18 9.02
N ILE A 454 -4.23 6.29 8.05
CA ILE A 454 -4.75 7.57 7.55
C ILE A 454 -5.71 8.16 8.56
N ASP A 455 -5.56 9.45 8.84
CA ASP A 455 -6.41 10.23 9.71
C ASP A 455 -7.49 11.00 8.95
N LEU A 456 -8.74 10.89 9.41
CA LEU A 456 -9.86 11.67 8.90
C LEU A 456 -9.75 13.16 9.21
N ILE A 457 -9.03 13.56 10.25
CA ILE A 457 -8.72 14.96 10.53
C ILE A 457 -7.33 15.24 9.98
N GLU A 458 -7.26 16.03 8.91
CA GLU A 458 -6.02 16.26 8.17
C GLU A 458 -4.93 16.82 9.09
N PRO A 459 -3.84 16.06 9.32
CA PRO A 459 -2.77 16.48 10.22
C PRO A 459 -2.19 17.84 9.82
N GLY A 460 -2.06 18.75 10.78
CA GLY A 460 -1.48 20.07 10.59
C GLY A 460 -2.46 21.14 10.12
N THR A 461 -3.73 20.79 9.87
CA THR A 461 -4.78 21.74 9.48
C THR A 461 -5.54 22.33 10.68
N GLU A 462 -5.23 21.88 11.89
CA GLU A 462 -5.86 22.32 13.11
C GLU A 462 -5.56 23.80 13.40
N SER A 463 -6.62 24.58 13.62
CA SER A 463 -6.52 26.00 13.92
C SER A 463 -7.39 26.35 15.13
N PRO A 464 -6.82 26.87 16.23
CA PRO A 464 -5.38 27.00 16.50
C PRO A 464 -4.67 25.64 16.53
N SER A 465 -3.33 25.63 16.50
CA SER A 465 -2.60 24.37 16.70
C SER A 465 -2.88 23.78 18.09
N PRO A 466 -3.12 22.46 18.21
CA PRO A 466 -3.33 21.80 19.50
C PRO A 466 -2.02 21.51 20.25
N ALA A 467 -0.85 21.82 19.67
CA ALA A 467 0.46 21.52 20.25
C ALA A 467 0.76 22.28 21.54
N ALA A 468 0.06 23.39 21.79
CA ALA A 468 0.16 24.17 23.01
C ALA A 468 -1.23 24.59 23.49
N ALA A 469 -1.33 24.92 24.78
CA ALA A 469 -2.58 25.39 25.35
C ALA A 469 -3.00 26.72 24.72
N VAL A 470 -4.26 26.81 24.29
CA VAL A 470 -4.83 27.98 23.64
C VAL A 470 -5.26 28.99 24.71
N ALA A 471 -4.57 30.12 24.78
CA ALA A 471 -5.01 31.24 25.62
C ALA A 471 -6.34 31.82 25.10
N TYR A 472 -7.31 31.95 25.99
CA TYR A 472 -8.66 32.43 25.69
C TYR A 472 -9.05 33.56 26.64
N ALA A 473 -9.49 34.69 26.09
CA ALA A 473 -10.02 35.80 26.89
C ALA A 473 -11.53 35.61 27.11
N ARG A 474 -11.99 35.53 28.36
CA ARG A 474 -13.43 35.36 28.66
C ARG A 474 -14.28 36.46 28.03
N GLY A 475 -15.47 36.10 27.55
CA GLY A 475 -16.37 36.99 26.81
C GLY A 475 -16.02 37.21 25.33
N SER A 476 -14.88 36.70 24.86
CA SER A 476 -14.55 36.71 23.43
C SER A 476 -15.06 35.46 22.71
N THR A 477 -15.00 35.44 21.38
CA THR A 477 -15.24 34.24 20.59
C THR A 477 -13.91 33.74 20.02
N LYS A 478 -13.64 32.44 20.16
CA LYS A 478 -12.46 31.81 19.57
C LYS A 478 -12.88 30.66 18.66
N ARG A 479 -12.56 30.77 17.37
CA ARG A 479 -12.83 29.71 16.40
C ARG A 479 -11.78 28.59 16.53
N PHE A 480 -12.27 27.37 16.59
CA PHE A 480 -11.50 26.13 16.43
C PHE A 480 -11.93 25.47 15.12
N ALA A 481 -11.00 24.91 14.36
CA ALA A 481 -11.28 24.29 13.08
C ALA A 481 -10.22 23.23 12.72
N ALA A 482 -10.58 22.30 11.85
CA ALA A 482 -9.65 21.42 11.15
C ALA A 482 -10.25 21.02 9.79
N THR A 483 -9.40 20.65 8.83
CA THR A 483 -9.84 20.07 7.56
C THR A 483 -10.15 18.58 7.76
N VAL A 484 -11.19 18.08 7.11
CA VAL A 484 -11.65 16.69 7.25
C VAL A 484 -11.55 15.99 5.90
N LEU A 485 -10.81 14.88 5.87
CA LEU A 485 -10.76 13.95 4.75
C LEU A 485 -12.05 13.14 4.69
N ARG A 486 -12.59 12.96 3.48
CA ARG A 486 -13.89 12.29 3.27
C ARG A 486 -13.84 11.31 2.11
N PRO A 487 -14.41 10.10 2.26
CA PRO A 487 -14.72 9.26 1.10
C PRO A 487 -15.84 9.91 0.28
N SER A 488 -15.96 9.52 -0.98
CA SER A 488 -17.01 10.01 -1.89
C SER A 488 -18.37 9.35 -1.62
N ILE A 489 -18.40 8.30 -0.79
CA ILE A 489 -19.61 7.59 -0.36
C ILE A 489 -19.89 7.81 1.13
N GLY A 490 -21.16 7.66 1.53
CA GLY A 490 -21.56 7.66 2.93
C GLY A 490 -21.38 9.02 3.60
N THR A 491 -21.07 9.03 4.89
CA THR A 491 -20.92 10.26 5.68
C THR A 491 -19.79 10.09 6.68
N VAL A 492 -18.93 11.11 6.76
CA VAL A 492 -18.04 11.31 7.92
C VAL A 492 -18.76 12.26 8.88
N ALA A 493 -19.28 11.72 9.97
CA ALA A 493 -19.96 12.48 11.01
C ALA A 493 -18.95 13.25 11.86
N LEU A 494 -19.27 14.50 12.18
CA LEU A 494 -18.46 15.35 13.05
C LEU A 494 -19.25 15.69 14.31
N GLN A 495 -18.57 15.72 15.45
CA GLN A 495 -19.16 16.15 16.71
C GLN A 495 -18.10 16.82 17.58
N TRP A 496 -18.41 17.99 18.13
CA TRP A 496 -17.58 18.65 19.13
C TRP A 496 -18.00 18.26 20.55
N TYR A 497 -17.02 18.08 21.43
CA TYR A 497 -17.21 17.80 22.85
C TYR A 497 -16.48 18.87 23.68
N LEU A 498 -17.09 19.29 24.78
CA LEU A 498 -16.47 20.18 25.76
C LEU A 498 -16.41 19.44 27.10
N ASP A 499 -15.21 19.23 27.61
CA ASP A 499 -14.91 18.44 28.81
C ASP A 499 -15.57 17.05 28.77
N GLY A 500 -15.54 16.40 27.61
CA GLY A 500 -16.11 15.07 27.38
C GLY A 500 -17.63 15.05 27.12
N VAL A 501 -18.32 16.19 27.17
CA VAL A 501 -19.76 16.28 26.92
C VAL A 501 -20.03 16.80 25.50
N ALA A 502 -20.85 16.09 24.73
CA ALA A 502 -21.21 16.49 23.37
C ALA A 502 -21.93 17.85 23.36
N ILE A 503 -21.47 18.77 22.53
CA ILE A 503 -22.07 20.08 22.34
C ILE A 503 -23.21 19.94 21.32
N SER A 504 -24.44 20.19 21.75
CA SER A 504 -25.62 20.05 20.88
C SER A 504 -25.51 20.88 19.60
N GLY A 505 -25.71 20.24 18.45
CA GLY A 505 -25.68 20.88 17.12
C GLY A 505 -24.29 21.24 16.60
N ALA A 506 -23.21 21.01 17.37
CA ALA A 506 -21.85 21.30 16.94
C ALA A 506 -21.30 20.16 16.07
N THR A 507 -21.74 20.11 14.80
CA THR A 507 -21.42 19.04 13.84
C THR A 507 -20.68 19.55 12.60
N ALA A 508 -20.14 20.75 12.64
CA ALA A 508 -19.33 21.33 11.57
C ALA A 508 -17.83 21.08 11.78
N ALA A 509 -17.02 21.26 10.73
CA ALA A 509 -15.56 21.18 10.80
C ALA A 509 -14.91 22.34 11.60
N SER A 510 -15.72 23.29 12.05
CA SER A 510 -15.30 24.37 12.92
C SER A 510 -16.34 24.65 13.99
N TYR A 511 -15.89 25.16 15.13
CA TYR A 511 -16.70 25.52 16.28
C TYR A 511 -16.21 26.82 16.90
N ASP A 512 -17.14 27.73 17.18
CA ASP A 512 -16.86 28.99 17.85
C ASP A 512 -17.05 28.82 19.36
N PHE A 513 -15.94 28.71 20.07
CA PHE A 513 -15.95 28.59 21.53
C PHE A 513 -16.18 29.95 22.20
N ARG A 514 -17.08 29.95 23.20
CA ARG A 514 -17.33 31.08 24.08
C ARG A 514 -17.55 30.62 25.52
N GLN A 515 -16.94 31.32 26.46
CA GLN A 515 -17.14 31.17 27.89
C GLN A 515 -17.03 32.55 28.55
N ASP A 516 -18.08 32.96 29.28
CA ASP A 516 -18.09 34.24 29.99
C ASP A 516 -17.57 34.11 31.44
N ALA A 517 -17.69 32.92 32.05
CA ALA A 517 -17.25 32.63 33.41
C ALA A 517 -15.74 32.39 33.52
N ALA A 518 -15.14 32.76 34.65
CA ALA A 518 -13.71 32.51 34.93
C ALA A 518 -13.40 31.04 35.29
N THR A 519 -14.42 30.26 35.66
CA THR A 519 -14.29 28.84 35.99
C THR A 519 -15.18 27.98 35.09
N PRO A 520 -14.72 26.79 34.68
CA PRO A 520 -13.37 26.25 34.86
C PRO A 520 -12.29 27.07 34.13
N ALA A 521 -11.11 27.19 34.75
CA ALA A 521 -9.97 27.95 34.20
C ALA A 521 -9.25 27.20 33.07
N THR A 522 -9.40 25.87 33.03
CA THR A 522 -8.93 25.01 31.94
C THR A 522 -10.13 24.27 31.37
N ARG A 523 -10.24 24.20 30.05
CA ARG A 523 -11.25 23.41 29.32
C ARG A 523 -10.56 22.51 28.30
N THR A 524 -11.18 21.38 28.00
CA THR A 524 -10.78 20.49 26.90
C THR A 524 -11.87 20.52 25.84
N LEU A 525 -11.52 20.99 24.65
CA LEU A 525 -12.40 20.96 23.48
C LEU A 525 -11.92 19.83 22.56
N GLU A 526 -12.79 18.91 22.17
CA GLU A 526 -12.48 17.79 21.27
C GLU A 526 -13.34 17.88 20.01
N LEU A 527 -12.73 17.77 18.83
CA LEU A 527 -13.41 17.45 17.58
C LEU A 527 -13.27 15.94 17.33
N ARG A 528 -14.40 15.25 17.12
CA ARG A 528 -14.43 13.83 16.72
C ARG A 528 -15.00 13.69 15.32
N ALA A 529 -14.27 13.02 14.45
CA ALA A 529 -14.70 12.58 13.12
C ALA A 529 -14.94 11.07 13.12
N THR A 530 -16.03 10.63 12.47
CA THR A 530 -16.38 9.20 12.40
C THR A 530 -16.82 8.83 10.99
N ASP A 531 -16.10 7.91 10.35
CA ASP A 531 -16.56 7.30 9.10
C ASP A 531 -17.75 6.37 9.37
N GLN A 532 -18.90 6.70 8.80
CA GLN A 532 -20.15 5.94 8.91
C GLN A 532 -20.53 5.23 7.61
N THR A 533 -19.59 5.08 6.68
CA THR A 533 -19.82 4.28 5.47
C THR A 533 -20.23 2.86 5.82
N ALA A 534 -21.14 2.29 5.03
CA ALA A 534 -21.65 0.95 5.25
C ALA A 534 -20.63 -0.17 4.93
N PHE A 535 -19.41 0.17 4.49
CA PHE A 535 -18.39 -0.80 4.11
C PHE A 535 -17.69 -1.46 5.29
N VAL A 536 -17.74 -0.86 6.48
CA VAL A 536 -17.19 -1.47 7.69
C VAL A 536 -18.32 -1.67 8.69
N LYS A 537 -18.48 -2.90 9.21
CA LYS A 537 -19.40 -3.12 10.33
C LYS A 537 -18.80 -2.49 11.58
N PRO A 538 -19.50 -1.55 12.27
CA PRO A 538 -18.95 -0.91 13.47
C PRO A 538 -18.52 -1.90 14.56
N ALA A 539 -19.28 -2.98 14.74
CA ALA A 539 -18.94 -4.07 15.67
C ALA A 539 -17.63 -4.80 15.36
N MET A 540 -17.09 -4.65 14.14
CA MET A 540 -15.83 -5.24 13.67
C MET A 540 -14.71 -4.21 13.50
N ALA A 541 -15.02 -2.92 13.63
CA ALA A 541 -14.09 -1.83 13.41
C ALA A 541 -13.20 -1.52 14.61
N GLY A 542 -13.65 -1.85 15.83
CA GLY A 542 -13.04 -1.32 17.05
C GLY A 542 -13.09 0.21 17.04
N GLY A 543 -11.95 0.85 17.32
CA GLY A 543 -11.81 2.32 17.25
C GLY A 543 -11.43 2.88 15.88
N LEU A 544 -11.22 2.04 14.86
CA LEU A 544 -10.58 2.45 13.60
C LEU A 544 -11.34 3.51 12.79
N LEU A 545 -12.66 3.61 12.96
CA LEU A 545 -13.47 4.57 12.21
C LEU A 545 -13.55 5.94 12.88
N VAL A 546 -12.98 6.09 14.08
CA VAL A 546 -13.15 7.27 14.93
C VAL A 546 -11.80 7.96 15.13
N HIS A 547 -11.74 9.22 14.72
CA HIS A 547 -10.55 10.04 14.80
C HIS A 547 -10.86 11.31 15.60
N SER A 548 -9.94 11.77 16.43
CA SER A 548 -10.19 12.93 17.28
C SER A 548 -9.01 13.88 17.36
N ARG A 549 -9.30 15.16 17.60
CA ARG A 549 -8.34 16.20 17.98
C ARG A 549 -8.82 16.94 19.20
N SER A 550 -7.91 17.18 20.14
CA SER A 550 -8.23 17.84 21.40
C SER A 550 -7.37 19.07 21.62
N TRP A 551 -7.99 20.16 22.04
CA TRP A 551 -7.35 21.40 22.44
C TRP A 551 -7.49 21.60 23.94
N THR A 552 -6.39 21.97 24.59
CA THR A 552 -6.44 22.52 25.95
C THR A 552 -6.65 24.03 25.85
N ILE A 553 -7.71 24.56 26.46
CA ILE A 553 -8.03 25.99 26.48
C ILE A 553 -7.74 26.54 27.88
N GLN A 554 -6.97 27.62 27.95
CA GLN A 554 -6.65 28.35 29.19
C GLN A 554 -7.46 29.64 29.24
N VAL A 555 -8.42 29.70 30.16
CA VAL A 555 -9.36 30.81 30.32
C VAL A 555 -8.70 31.90 31.17
N GLY A 556 -8.33 32.99 30.51
CA GLY A 556 -7.75 34.18 31.12
C GLY A 556 -8.78 35.26 31.46
N ALA A 557 -8.27 36.43 31.86
CA ALA A 557 -9.08 37.61 32.14
C ALA A 557 -9.91 38.06 30.94
N ALA A 558 -10.98 38.83 31.20
CA ALA A 558 -11.79 39.42 30.14
C ALA A 558 -10.91 40.35 29.29
N ARG A 559 -11.20 40.42 27.99
CA ARG A 559 -10.58 41.42 27.13
C ARG A 559 -10.92 42.80 27.71
N LYS A 560 -9.90 43.60 28.05
CA LYS A 560 -10.13 45.00 28.42
C LYS A 560 -10.45 45.74 27.13
N ASP A 561 -11.70 46.16 26.97
CA ASP A 561 -12.03 47.13 25.94
C ASP A 561 -11.34 48.44 26.33
N VAL A 562 -10.27 48.77 25.59
CA VAL A 562 -9.71 50.12 25.66
C VAL A 562 -10.71 51.00 24.94
N ALA A 563 -11.53 51.71 25.71
CA ALA A 563 -12.33 52.80 25.16
C ALA A 563 -11.35 53.77 24.49
N VAL A 564 -11.48 53.93 23.17
CA VAL A 564 -10.91 55.09 22.48
C VAL A 564 -11.69 56.27 23.04
N VAL A 565 -11.03 57.05 23.90
CA VAL A 565 -11.53 58.33 24.35
C VAL A 565 -11.23 59.30 23.22
N ASP A 566 -12.30 59.86 22.62
CA ASP A 566 -12.26 60.88 21.56
C ASP A 566 -11.37 62.09 21.93
#